data_AF-A0AAD8Y6G8-F1
#
_entry.id   AF-A0AAD8Y6G8-F1
#
_cell.length_a   1.000
_cell.length_b   1.000
_cell.length_c   1.000
_cell.angle_alpha   90.00
_cell.angle_beta   90.00
_cell.angle_gamma   90.00
#
_symmetry.space_group_name_H-M   'P 1'
#
loop_
_entity.id
_entity.type
_entity.pdbx_description
1 polymer ?
#
loop_
_entity_poly.entity_id
_entity_poly.type
_entity_poly.pdbx_seq_one_letter_code
_entity_poly.pdbx_strand_id
1 'polypeptide(L)' 'MKHFIVSANMGHNKSLDSLKNGFMAGVVSKDEFAAALRGHQAAIDATKSPQRDVASAALKKAAGQ' A
#
# COMPACT_ATOMS: atom_id res chain seq x y z
N MET A 1 12.60 0.13 6.18
CA MET A 1 11.40 0.83 5.65
C MET A 1 11.31 0.87 4.12
N LYS A 2 12.41 0.91 3.37
CA LYS A 2 12.39 0.94 1.89
C LYS A 2 11.56 -0.17 1.23
N HIS A 3 11.60 -1.40 1.76
CA HIS A 3 10.76 -2.50 1.28
C HIS A 3 9.26 -2.23 1.41
N PHE A 4 8.83 -1.53 2.47
CA PHE A 4 7.42 -1.17 2.66
C PHE A 4 6.97 -0.04 1.74
N ILE A 5 7.87 0.89 1.40
CA ILE A 5 7.60 1.99 0.44
C ILE A 5 7.35 1.43 -0.95
N VAL A 6 8.21 0.51 -1.40
CA VAL A 6 8.04 -0.15 -2.69
C VAL A 6 6.75 -0.95 -2.75
N SER A 7 6.45 -1.76 -1.73
CA SER A 7 5.22 -2.55 -1.66
C SER A 7 3.96 -1.67 -1.59
N ALA A 8 3.98 -0.60 -0.79
CA ALA A 8 2.87 0.35 -0.73
C ALA A 8 2.65 1.04 -2.08
N ASN A 9 3.73 1.47 -2.75
CA ASN A 9 3.70 2.03 -4.10
C ASN A 9 3.15 1.07 -5.15
N MET A 10 3.16 -0.23 -4.91
CA MET A 10 2.57 -1.25 -5.79
C MET A 10 1.12 -1.57 -5.45
N GLY A 11 0.49 -0.83 -4.54
CA GLY A 11 -0.91 -1.04 -4.16
C GLY A 11 -1.09 -1.96 -2.94
N HIS A 12 -0.03 -2.27 -2.19
CA HIS A 12 -0.15 -3.18 -1.04
C HIS A 12 -0.56 -2.46 0.25
N ASN A 13 -1.84 -2.59 0.65
CA ASN A 13 -2.41 -1.90 1.82
C ASN A 13 -1.69 -2.20 3.13
N LYS A 14 -1.27 -3.45 3.38
CA LYS A 14 -0.57 -3.82 4.63
C LYS A 14 0.78 -3.11 4.79
N SER A 15 1.45 -2.85 3.66
CA SER A 15 2.71 -2.10 3.66
C SER A 15 2.47 -0.61 3.91
N LEU A 16 1.34 -0.07 3.44
CA LEU A 16 0.93 1.31 3.70
C LEU A 16 0.57 1.51 5.19
N ASP A 17 -0.11 0.54 5.80
CA ASP A 17 -0.42 0.56 7.23
C ASP A 17 0.86 0.50 8.09
N SER A 18 1.82 -0.33 7.67
CA SER A 18 3.15 -0.41 8.31
C SER A 18 3.93 0.91 8.19
N LEU A 19 3.79 1.62 7.05
CA LEU A 19 4.37 2.95 6.86
C LEU A 19 3.68 4.02 7.70
N LYS A 20 2.37 3.91 7.88
CA LYS A 20 1.60 4.82 8.76
C LYS A 20 2.06 4.67 10.21
N ASN A 21 2.24 3.45 10.69
CA ASN A 21 2.82 3.20 12.02
C ASN A 21 4.26 3.71 12.12
N GLY A 22 5.07 3.52 11.06
CA GLY A 22 6.42 4.09 10.99
C GLY A 22 6.45 5.63 11.00
N PHE A 23 5.47 6.28 10.38
CA PHE A 23 5.30 7.73 10.39
C PHE A 23 4.89 8.23 11.78
N MET A 24 3.95 7.54 12.44
CA MET A 24 3.55 7.83 13.82
C MET A 24 4.69 7.62 14.83
N ALA A 25 5.57 6.66 14.56
CA ALA A 25 6.77 6.40 15.37
C ALA A 25 7.95 7.36 15.03
N GLY A 26 7.80 8.28 14.08
CA GLY A 26 8.87 9.21 13.67
C GLY A 26 10.00 8.57 12.87
N VAL A 27 9.84 7.32 12.40
CA VAL A 27 10.83 6.57 11.61
C VAL A 27 10.74 6.91 10.13
N VAL A 28 9.56 7.31 9.66
CA VAL A 28 9.28 7.63 8.26
C VAL A 28 9.03 9.14 8.15
N SER A 29 9.72 9.79 7.21
CA SER A 29 9.50 11.22 6.96
C SER A 29 8.17 11.46 6.26
N LYS A 30 7.58 12.64 6.46
CA LYS A 30 6.33 13.05 5.81
C LYS A 30 6.41 12.93 4.28
N ASP A 31 7.58 13.21 3.71
CA ASP A 31 7.84 13.12 2.28
C ASP A 31 7.79 11.67 1.77
N GLU A 32 8.45 10.73 2.47
CA GLU A 32 8.40 9.30 2.14
C GLU A 32 6.99 8.72 2.27
N PHE A 33 6.23 9.14 3.28
CA PHE A 33 4.85 8.71 3.45
C PHE A 33 3.94 9.25 2.34
N ALA A 34 4.12 10.52 1.95
CA ALA A 34 3.37 11.14 0.85
C ALA A 34 3.71 10.50 -0.51
N ALA A 35 4.98 10.18 -0.76
CA ALA A 35 5.41 9.46 -1.95
C ALA A 35 4.79 8.06 -2.01
N ALA A 36 4.81 7.33 -0.89
CA ALA A 36 4.18 6.00 -0.78
C ALA A 36 2.67 6.02 -1.05
N LEU A 37 1.97 7.04 -0.53
CA LEU A 37 0.54 7.25 -0.75
C LEU A 37 0.21 7.52 -2.22
N ARG A 38 0.98 8.39 -2.89
CA ARG A 38 0.77 8.66 -4.32
C ARG A 38 1.01 7.43 -5.18
N GLY A 39 2.09 6.67 -4.95
CA GLY A 39 2.34 5.46 -5.71
C GLY A 39 1.27 4.40 -5.48
N HIS A 40 0.81 4.24 -4.23
CA HIS A 40 -0.32 3.35 -3.92
C HIS A 40 -1.58 3.68 -4.72
N GLN A 41 -1.94 4.97 -4.77
CA GLN A 41 -3.10 5.43 -5.53
C GLN A 41 -2.93 5.24 -7.03
N ALA A 42 -1.72 5.51 -7.56
CA ALA A 42 -1.39 5.29 -8.97
C ALA A 42 -1.40 3.80 -9.35
N ALA A 43 -0.94 2.91 -8.48
CA ALA A 43 -1.01 1.47 -8.69
C ALA A 43 -2.46 0.95 -8.66
N ILE A 44 -3.30 1.46 -7.75
CA ILE A 44 -4.75 1.17 -7.77
C ILE A 44 -5.37 1.66 -9.07
N ASP A 45 -5.07 2.88 -9.50
CA ASP A 45 -5.63 3.46 -10.72
C ASP A 45 -5.18 2.72 -11.99
N ALA A 46 -3.89 2.37 -12.09
CA ALA A 46 -3.35 1.56 -13.17
C ALA A 46 -3.89 0.11 -13.19
N THR A 47 -4.41 -0.38 -12.06
CA THR A 47 -5.00 -1.73 -11.94
C THR A 47 -6.52 -1.74 -11.97
N LYS A 48 -7.17 -0.58 -12.07
CA LYS A 48 -8.59 -0.42 -12.44
C LYS A 48 -8.77 -0.70 -13.95
N SER A 49 -8.58 -1.96 -14.31
CA SER A 49 -9.10 -2.56 -15.54
C SER A 49 -10.02 -3.71 -15.06
N PRO A 50 -11.21 -3.92 -15.66
CA PRO A 50 -12.30 -4.75 -15.10
C PRO A 50 -11.94 -6.19 -14.69
N GLN A 51 -10.76 -6.68 -15.07
CA GLN A 51 -10.22 -7.99 -14.74
C GLN A 51 -9.63 -8.12 -13.32
N ARG A 52 -9.48 -7.03 -12.55
CA ARG A 52 -8.71 -7.07 -11.28
C ARG A 52 -9.37 -6.52 -10.02
N ASP A 53 -10.67 -6.23 -10.05
CA ASP A 53 -11.45 -5.94 -8.83
C ASP A 53 -11.37 -7.11 -7.81
N VAL A 54 -11.16 -8.33 -8.33
CA VAL A 54 -11.00 -9.58 -7.57
C VAL A 54 -9.71 -9.63 -6.73
N ALA A 55 -8.63 -8.94 -7.15
CA ALA A 55 -7.34 -9.00 -6.45
C ALA A 55 -7.34 -8.19 -5.14
N SER A 56 -8.05 -7.07 -5.12
CA SER A 56 -8.23 -6.26 -3.90
C SER A 56 -9.13 -6.95 -2.88
N ALA A 57 -10.08 -7.77 -3.33
CA ALA A 57 -10.96 -8.56 -2.46
C ALA A 57 -10.33 -9.89 -2.02
N ALA A 58 -9.50 -10.52 -2.85
CA ALA A 58 -8.87 -11.81 -2.54
C ALA A 58 -7.91 -11.74 -1.32
N LEU A 59 -7.24 -10.60 -1.10
CA LEU A 59 -6.40 -10.40 0.08
C LEU A 59 -7.20 -10.29 1.40
N LYS A 60 -8.49 -9.92 1.34
CA LYS A 60 -9.38 -9.97 2.51
C LYS A 60 -9.81 -11.40 2.87
N LYS A 61 -9.79 -12.35 1.92
CA LYS A 61 -10.22 -13.73 2.15
C LYS A 61 -9.10 -14.67 2.64
N ALA A 62 -7.83 -14.29 2.48
CA ALA A 62 -6.68 -15.13 2.88
C ALA A 62 -6.14 -14.82 4.30
N ALA A 63 -6.70 -13.85 5.02
CA ALA A 63 -6.33 -13.52 6.41
C ALA A 63 -7.35 -14.04 7.44
N GLY A 64 -8.08 -15.10 7.09
CA GLY A 64 -9.07 -15.75 7.95
C GLY A 64 -9.15 -17.24 7.68
N GLN A 65 -8.16 -17.98 8.19
CA GLN A 65 -8.25 -19.33 8.75
C GLN A 65 -6.98 -19.63 9.54
#